data_AF-A0A8B7DDN8-F1
#
_entry.id   AF-A0A8B7DDN8-F1
#
_cell.length_a   1.000
_cell.length_b   1.000
_cell.length_c   1.000
_cell.angle_alpha   90.00
_cell.angle_beta   90.00
_cell.angle_gamma   90.00
#
_symmetry.space_group_name_H-M   'P 1'
#
loop_
_entity.id
_entity.type
_entity.pdbx_description
1 polymer ?
#
loop_
_entity_poly.entity_id
_entity_poly.type
_entity_poly.pdbx_seq_one_letter_code
_entity_poly.pdbx_strand_id
1 'polypeptide(L)'
;MNSTCCCCWEKYGERSKSLKKMNKNLEEQIQMFIFPGYSMNNDCYPSVVCPDCRRNLYRLKKGDSPRGEWGAKVTKVEWKTLLRNSPRTSLTLPDEITNFPTTKSSICSFCYSLPAPGYSHNCTPTSAVANIITLSFLLGSLQAEQVASGIIKSKMATESLVDGSTFCLSTRGNPLKVTVAIVEDIPESNYNLRLVIEKLNLQDVSFYVAFDLKCGNALFGLSGHSGKKACLWCEGISTLNLGTKRTLGSIDYWYNKYLENNSVKSSMQEFMNCINPRILYINLDPNTLIEQLIPPPELHLLIGFVSLLGNFLLDVWPGFDDWLKSKNVIQQGYQGRGWDGNNSNKILENLDSLETQILETFTCLILIVQCLRDFRNPYVEHHNKGLGNFAEQCGESIHAKFKPTWTRFKRQIEHSEHGDRLLSAVVDFGAKRI
;
A
#
# COMPACT_ATOMS: atom_id res chain seq x y z
N MET A 1 17.53 7.33 43.71
CA MET A 1 17.06 6.74 42.44
C MET A 1 16.66 7.85 41.48
N ASN A 2 17.15 7.81 40.23
CA ASN A 2 16.71 8.73 39.18
C ASN A 2 15.27 8.36 38.77
N SER A 3 14.39 9.37 38.70
CA SER A 3 12.99 9.19 38.31
C SER A 3 12.77 9.64 36.88
N THR A 4 12.04 8.85 36.09
CA THR A 4 11.76 9.15 34.67
C THR A 4 10.39 9.81 34.53
N CYS A 5 10.27 10.84 33.72
CA CYS A 5 8.97 11.46 33.41
C CYS A 5 8.15 10.55 32.49
N CYS A 6 6.89 10.29 32.82
CA CYS A 6 5.99 9.47 32.01
C CYS A 6 5.67 10.07 30.63
N CYS A 7 5.77 11.39 30.45
CA CYS A 7 5.39 12.05 29.20
C CYS A 7 6.58 12.19 28.23
N CYS A 8 7.72 12.71 28.71
CA CYS A 8 8.90 12.99 27.87
C CYS A 8 10.05 11.99 28.06
N TRP A 9 9.94 11.07 29.02
CA TRP A 9 10.95 10.04 29.29
C TRP A 9 12.36 10.55 29.66
N GLU A 10 12.50 11.84 29.96
CA GLU A 10 13.73 12.41 30.52
C GLU A 10 13.94 11.93 31.97
N LYS A 11 15.20 11.67 32.34
CA LYS A 11 15.62 11.25 33.69
C LYS A 11 15.89 12.47 34.56
N TYR A 12 15.35 12.46 35.78
CA TYR A 12 15.51 13.53 36.76
C TYR A 12 16.13 12.98 38.04
N GLY A 13 17.04 13.74 38.65
CA GLY A 13 17.78 13.34 39.86
C GLY A 13 16.95 13.47 41.15
N GLU A 14 17.46 12.89 42.24
CA GLU A 14 16.79 12.83 43.56
C GLU A 14 16.35 14.19 44.14
N ARG A 15 17.02 15.28 43.74
CA ARG A 15 16.73 16.64 44.24
C ARG A 15 15.87 17.48 43.29
N SER A 16 15.30 16.91 42.23
CA SER A 16 14.35 17.62 41.36
C SER A 16 13.03 17.84 42.10
N LYS A 17 12.93 18.96 42.84
CA LYS A 17 11.83 19.38 43.75
C LYS A 17 10.43 19.51 43.12
N SER A 18 10.19 19.00 41.93
CA SER A 18 9.05 19.41 41.11
C SER A 18 8.40 18.28 40.31
N LEU A 19 8.86 17.02 40.47
CA LEU A 19 8.16 15.86 39.91
C LEU A 19 6.87 15.58 40.67
N LYS A 20 5.76 15.42 39.94
CA LYS A 20 4.45 15.08 40.52
C LYS A 20 4.14 13.62 40.30
N LYS A 21 3.69 12.95 41.37
CA LYS A 21 3.17 11.57 41.28
C LYS A 21 1.92 11.53 40.39
N MET A 22 1.80 10.46 39.62
CA MET A 22 0.67 10.25 38.73
C MET A 22 -0.63 10.07 39.52
N ASN A 23 -1.73 10.54 38.91
CA ASN A 23 -3.09 10.37 39.41
C ASN A 23 -4.04 10.21 38.22
N LYS A 24 -5.28 9.79 38.48
CA LYS A 24 -6.28 9.49 37.46
C LYS A 24 -6.52 10.63 36.47
N ASN A 25 -6.51 11.87 36.94
CA ASN A 25 -6.70 13.05 36.08
C ASN A 25 -5.52 13.28 35.11
N LEU A 26 -4.29 13.01 35.56
CA LEU A 26 -3.10 13.08 34.71
C LEU A 26 -3.02 11.89 33.75
N GLU A 27 -3.44 10.70 34.20
CA GLU A 27 -3.56 9.52 33.34
C GLU A 27 -4.52 9.78 32.17
N GLU A 28 -5.74 10.28 32.45
CA GLU A 28 -6.72 10.66 31.43
C GLU A 28 -6.16 11.70 30.43
N GLN A 29 -5.40 12.69 30.93
CA GLN A 29 -4.77 13.70 30.06
C GLN A 29 -3.65 13.11 29.18
N ILE A 30 -2.84 12.19 29.71
CA ILE A 30 -1.81 11.51 28.91
C ILE A 30 -2.47 10.61 27.87
N GLN A 31 -3.51 9.87 28.25
CA GLN A 31 -4.28 9.02 27.34
C GLN A 31 -4.89 9.84 26.20
N MET A 32 -5.42 11.02 26.53
CA MET A 32 -6.07 11.89 25.55
C MET A 32 -5.10 12.63 24.63
N PHE A 33 -3.94 13.08 25.14
CA PHE A 33 -3.07 14.01 24.42
C PHE A 33 -1.71 13.45 23.98
N ILE A 34 -1.27 12.32 24.54
CA ILE A 34 0.09 11.80 24.30
C ILE A 34 0.04 10.34 23.85
N PHE A 35 -0.51 9.45 24.69
CA PHE A 35 -0.51 8.02 24.45
C PHE A 35 -1.74 7.34 25.08
N PRO A 36 -2.77 6.98 24.28
CA PRO A 36 -4.00 6.35 24.75
C PRO A 36 -3.80 5.04 25.54
N GLY A 37 -2.69 4.34 25.34
CA GLY A 37 -2.37 3.09 26.02
C GLY A 37 -1.65 3.24 27.37
N TYR A 38 -1.40 4.48 27.84
CA TYR A 38 -0.76 4.69 29.13
C TYR A 38 -1.69 4.22 30.26
N SER A 39 -1.18 3.41 31.18
CA SER A 39 -1.89 3.03 32.40
C SER A 39 -1.01 3.13 33.62
N MET A 40 -1.50 3.72 34.71
CA MET A 40 -0.80 3.75 35.99
C MET A 40 -0.67 2.36 36.64
N ASN A 41 -1.50 1.40 36.22
CA ASN A 41 -1.48 0.02 36.73
C ASN A 41 -0.43 -0.85 36.02
N ASN A 42 0.29 -0.30 35.03
CA ASN A 42 1.34 -1.01 34.32
C ASN A 42 2.71 -0.58 34.88
N ASP A 43 3.37 -1.50 35.57
CA ASP A 43 4.67 -1.26 36.23
C ASP A 43 5.81 -0.91 35.26
N CYS A 44 5.63 -1.17 33.96
CA CYS A 44 6.61 -0.80 32.94
C CYS A 44 6.60 0.72 32.62
N TYR A 45 5.59 1.46 33.06
CA TYR A 45 5.49 2.90 32.81
C TYR A 45 5.94 3.74 34.01
N PRO A 46 6.65 4.86 33.78
CA PRO A 46 7.01 5.75 34.87
C PRO A 46 5.77 6.32 35.58
N SER A 47 5.86 6.48 36.90
CA SER A 47 4.75 6.90 37.77
C SER A 47 4.82 8.37 38.19
N VAL A 48 5.66 9.18 37.53
CA VAL A 48 5.82 10.62 37.81
C VAL A 48 5.85 11.45 36.54
N VAL A 49 5.38 12.69 36.62
CA VAL A 49 5.38 13.68 35.53
C VAL A 49 6.23 14.90 35.91
N CYS A 50 7.03 15.40 34.96
CA CYS A 50 7.83 16.60 35.16
C CYS A 50 7.00 17.90 35.03
N PRO A 51 7.47 19.04 35.58
CA PRO A 51 6.71 20.30 35.58
C PRO A 51 6.33 20.80 34.19
N ASP A 52 7.23 20.65 33.22
CA ASP A 52 7.01 21.14 31.87
C ASP A 52 5.98 20.30 31.13
N CYS A 53 6.03 18.98 31.27
CA CYS A 53 4.99 18.09 30.74
C CYS A 53 3.64 18.34 31.40
N ARG A 54 3.62 18.49 32.73
CA ARG A 54 2.41 18.82 33.47
C ARG A 54 1.80 20.15 32.99
N ARG A 55 2.63 21.19 32.82
CA ARG A 55 2.18 22.51 32.36
C ARG A 55 1.59 22.45 30.95
N ASN A 56 2.21 21.70 30.05
CA ASN A 56 1.72 21.55 28.68
C ASN A 56 0.45 20.69 28.60
N LEU A 57 0.31 19.64 29.41
CA LEU A 57 -0.95 18.89 29.53
C LEU A 57 -2.10 19.79 30.00
N TYR A 58 -1.88 20.67 30.97
CA TYR A 58 -2.91 21.63 31.38
C TYR A 58 -3.25 22.67 30.31
N ARG A 59 -2.29 23.11 29.49
CA ARG A 59 -2.53 24.01 28.36
C ARG A 59 -3.41 23.33 27.31
N LEU A 60 -3.05 22.10 26.93
CA LEU A 60 -3.84 21.30 25.99
C LEU A 60 -5.27 21.06 26.51
N LYS A 61 -5.42 20.78 27.81
CA LYS A 61 -6.75 20.64 28.43
C LYS A 61 -7.59 21.93 28.36
N LYS A 62 -6.96 23.10 28.32
CA LYS A 62 -7.64 24.40 28.16
C LYS A 62 -7.89 24.77 26.69
N GLY A 63 -7.44 23.95 25.73
CA GLY A 63 -7.50 24.24 24.30
C GLY A 63 -6.33 25.08 23.77
N ASP A 64 -5.32 25.37 24.60
CA ASP A 64 -4.14 26.13 24.20
C ASP A 64 -3.07 25.24 23.56
N SER A 65 -2.27 25.80 22.67
CA SER A 65 -1.11 25.13 22.09
C SER A 65 0.00 24.86 23.13
N PRO A 66 0.76 23.75 22.98
CA PRO A 66 1.89 23.44 23.86
C PRO A 66 3.03 24.44 23.66
N ARG A 67 3.83 24.67 24.70
CA ARG A 67 4.92 25.65 24.70
C ARG A 67 6.25 25.02 24.27
N GLY A 68 6.96 25.72 23.39
CA GLY A 68 8.31 25.34 22.93
C GLY A 68 8.31 24.02 22.16
N GLU A 69 9.45 23.33 22.16
CA GLU A 69 9.63 22.06 21.44
C GLU A 69 8.98 20.84 22.14
N TRP A 70 8.12 21.07 23.13
CA TRP A 70 7.54 19.99 23.94
C TRP A 70 6.77 18.96 23.10
N GLY A 71 6.00 19.41 22.10
CA GLY A 71 5.27 18.52 21.20
C GLY A 71 6.19 17.60 20.40
N ALA A 72 7.33 18.11 19.93
CA ALA A 72 8.35 17.32 19.23
C ALA A 72 9.09 16.36 20.18
N LYS A 73 9.26 16.73 21.46
CA LYS A 73 9.87 15.86 22.47
C LYS A 73 9.01 14.65 22.81
N VAL A 74 7.70 14.84 23.03
CA VAL A 74 6.81 13.74 23.43
C VAL A 74 6.44 12.81 22.27
N THR A 75 6.43 13.31 21.03
CA THR A 75 6.20 12.47 19.83
C THR A 75 7.38 11.57 19.47
N LYS A 76 8.60 11.92 19.89
CA LYS A 76 9.81 11.11 19.71
C LYS A 76 9.97 9.99 20.75
N VAL A 77 9.08 9.90 21.73
CA VAL A 77 9.09 8.82 22.73
C VAL A 77 8.61 7.52 22.08
N GLU A 78 9.51 6.54 21.94
CA GLU A 78 9.16 5.22 21.42
C GLU A 78 8.51 4.33 22.49
N TRP A 79 7.20 4.48 22.66
CA TRP A 79 6.38 3.70 23.60
C TRP A 79 6.42 2.17 23.35
N LYS A 80 6.86 1.73 22.16
CA LYS A 80 6.88 0.32 21.70
C LYS A 80 8.10 -0.48 22.18
N THR A 81 9.21 0.18 22.53
CA THR A 81 10.50 -0.50 22.82
C THR A 81 10.53 -1.15 24.22
N LEU A 82 9.49 -0.92 25.04
CA LEU A 82 9.49 -1.21 26.48
C LEU A 82 8.62 -2.39 26.91
N LEU A 83 7.80 -2.95 26.01
CA LEU A 83 7.14 -4.25 26.25
C LEU A 83 8.08 -5.45 25.98
N ARG A 84 9.23 -5.22 25.34
CA ARG A 84 10.21 -6.27 25.00
C ARG A 84 11.33 -6.46 26.02
N ASN A 85 11.58 -5.49 26.91
CA ASN A 85 12.79 -5.46 27.74
C ASN A 85 12.54 -5.59 29.25
N SER A 86 11.36 -6.02 29.69
CA SER A 86 11.17 -6.38 31.10
C SER A 86 11.81 -7.75 31.38
N PRO A 87 12.54 -7.95 32.50
CA PRO A 87 12.90 -9.29 32.92
C PRO A 87 11.61 -10.10 33.05
N ARG A 88 11.59 -11.33 32.51
CA ARG A 88 10.52 -12.30 32.78
C ARG A 88 10.42 -12.48 34.29
N THR A 89 9.56 -11.68 34.91
CA THR A 89 9.08 -11.93 36.26
C THR A 89 7.89 -12.84 36.02
N SER A 90 8.03 -14.10 36.43
CA SER A 90 6.98 -15.10 36.37
C SER A 90 5.70 -14.50 36.93
N LEU A 91 4.72 -14.25 36.04
CA LEU A 91 3.34 -14.24 36.45
C LEU A 91 3.05 -15.68 36.87
N THR A 92 3.05 -15.92 38.19
CA THR A 92 2.30 -17.02 38.76
C THR A 92 0.85 -16.81 38.34
N LEU A 93 0.43 -17.60 37.35
CA LEU A 93 -0.97 -17.87 37.10
C LEU A 93 -1.57 -18.38 38.41
N PRO A 94 -2.80 -17.99 38.77
CA PRO A 94 -3.56 -18.72 39.76
C PRO A 94 -3.57 -20.19 39.33
N ASP A 95 -3.05 -21.06 40.19
CA ASP A 95 -3.25 -22.49 40.06
C ASP A 95 -4.76 -22.75 39.95
N GLU A 96 -5.14 -23.63 39.03
CA GLU A 96 -6.49 -23.87 38.51
C GLU A 96 -6.85 -23.04 37.26
N ILE A 97 -6.27 -23.42 36.11
CA ILE A 97 -7.00 -24.02 34.96
C ILE A 97 -5.98 -24.95 34.28
N THR A 98 -5.76 -26.10 34.90
CA THR A 98 -5.21 -27.29 34.24
C THR A 98 -6.36 -27.96 33.49
N ASN A 99 -6.65 -27.48 32.29
CA ASN A 99 -7.31 -28.23 31.20
C ASN A 99 -7.46 -27.28 30.01
N PHE A 100 -6.58 -27.38 29.02
CA PHE A 100 -6.87 -26.85 27.68
C PHE A 100 -7.84 -27.82 26.99
N PRO A 101 -9.09 -27.43 26.69
CA PRO A 101 -9.91 -28.20 25.76
C PRO A 101 -9.45 -27.86 24.34
N THR A 102 -9.00 -28.89 23.64
CA THR A 102 -8.78 -28.92 22.19
C THR A 102 -10.10 -28.76 21.42
N THR A 103 -10.67 -27.56 21.40
CA THR A 103 -11.82 -27.24 20.52
C THR A 103 -11.70 -25.86 19.87
N LYS A 104 -11.85 -25.85 18.54
CA LYS A 104 -11.85 -24.70 17.62
C LYS A 104 -12.66 -23.51 18.15
N SER A 105 -12.02 -22.37 18.40
CA SER A 105 -12.69 -21.08 18.63
C SER A 105 -12.76 -20.31 17.30
N SER A 106 -13.96 -20.13 16.75
CA SER A 106 -14.20 -19.31 15.55
C SER A 106 -14.46 -17.84 15.93
N ILE A 107 -13.94 -16.91 15.13
CA ILE A 107 -14.21 -15.48 15.26
C ILE A 107 -15.66 -15.20 14.86
N CYS A 108 -16.36 -14.34 15.61
CA CYS A 108 -17.71 -13.91 15.25
C CYS A 108 -17.69 -13.06 13.97
N SER A 109 -18.45 -13.46 12.95
CA SER A 109 -18.54 -12.76 11.65
C SER A 109 -19.23 -11.39 11.71
N PHE A 110 -19.96 -11.09 12.78
CA PHE A 110 -20.71 -9.83 12.94
C PHE A 110 -19.98 -8.78 13.77
N CYS A 111 -19.23 -9.18 14.79
CA CYS A 111 -18.53 -8.24 15.67
C CYS A 111 -17.05 -8.54 15.90
N TYR A 112 -16.47 -9.56 15.23
CA TYR A 112 -15.04 -9.86 15.22
C TYR A 112 -14.43 -10.23 16.59
N SER A 113 -15.24 -10.59 17.58
CA SER A 113 -14.77 -11.15 18.86
C SER A 113 -14.42 -12.64 18.74
N LEU A 114 -13.60 -13.14 19.67
CA LEU A 114 -13.35 -14.59 19.88
C LEU A 114 -14.21 -15.12 21.03
N PRO A 115 -15.46 -15.56 20.78
CA PRO A 115 -16.29 -16.14 21.83
C PRO A 115 -15.79 -17.54 22.21
N ALA A 116 -15.76 -17.82 23.52
CA ALA A 116 -15.60 -19.18 24.02
C ALA A 116 -16.87 -20.01 23.75
N PRO A 117 -16.76 -21.34 23.53
CA PRO A 117 -17.92 -22.20 23.32
C PRO A 117 -18.92 -22.07 24.48
N GLY A 118 -20.19 -21.84 24.15
CA GLY A 118 -21.28 -21.73 25.14
C GLY A 118 -21.53 -20.32 25.71
N TYR A 119 -20.74 -19.31 25.35
CA TYR A 119 -20.93 -17.93 25.82
C TYR A 119 -21.62 -17.04 24.78
N SER A 120 -22.75 -16.44 25.17
CA SER A 120 -23.41 -15.38 24.39
C SER A 120 -22.59 -14.09 24.46
N HIS A 121 -22.32 -13.48 23.31
CA HIS A 121 -21.67 -12.16 23.23
C HIS A 121 -22.54 -11.19 22.43
N ASN A 122 -22.60 -9.92 22.87
CA ASN A 122 -23.50 -8.93 22.29
C ASN A 122 -22.90 -8.30 21.03
N CYS A 123 -23.46 -8.68 19.88
CA CYS A 123 -23.08 -8.18 18.57
C CYS A 123 -23.78 -6.84 18.30
N THR A 124 -23.03 -5.74 18.37
CA THR A 124 -23.52 -4.40 18.00
C THR A 124 -22.54 -3.76 17.01
N PRO A 125 -22.98 -2.80 16.18
CA PRO A 125 -22.07 -2.05 15.31
C PRO A 125 -20.92 -1.40 16.08
N THR A 126 -21.19 -0.93 17.31
CA THR A 126 -20.19 -0.32 18.19
C THR A 126 -19.15 -1.33 18.68
N SER A 127 -19.57 -2.55 19.05
CA SER A 127 -18.63 -3.60 19.47
C SER A 127 -17.81 -4.14 18.30
N ALA A 128 -18.37 -4.20 17.09
CA ALA A 128 -17.62 -4.54 15.87
C ALA A 128 -16.49 -3.53 15.60
N VAL A 129 -16.79 -2.23 15.68
CA VAL A 129 -15.80 -1.16 15.50
C VAL A 129 -14.72 -1.22 16.58
N ALA A 130 -15.10 -1.41 17.85
CA ALA A 130 -14.14 -1.54 18.94
C ALA A 130 -13.20 -2.75 18.74
N ASN A 131 -13.74 -3.91 18.33
CA ASN A 131 -12.94 -5.12 18.11
C ASN A 131 -12.03 -5.01 16.88
N ILE A 132 -12.48 -4.35 15.80
CA ILE A 132 -11.63 -4.03 14.64
C ILE A 132 -10.51 -3.06 15.04
N ILE A 133 -10.82 -2.05 15.86
CA ILE A 133 -9.82 -1.12 16.40
C ILE A 133 -8.81 -1.91 17.25
N THR A 134 -9.25 -2.80 18.14
CA THR A 134 -8.37 -3.68 18.94
C THR A 134 -7.51 -4.59 18.05
N LEU A 135 -8.07 -5.21 17.01
CA LEU A 135 -7.33 -6.00 16.02
C LEU A 135 -6.30 -5.14 15.27
N SER A 136 -6.65 -3.93 14.88
CA SER A 136 -5.74 -2.98 14.22
C SER A 136 -4.59 -2.55 15.13
N PHE A 137 -4.82 -2.47 16.44
CA PHE A 137 -3.79 -2.22 17.45
C PHE A 137 -2.87 -3.43 17.65
N LEU A 138 -3.42 -4.65 17.63
CA LEU A 138 -2.64 -5.90 17.70
C LEU A 138 -1.75 -6.11 16.47
N LEU A 139 -2.19 -5.65 15.29
CA LEU A 139 -1.51 -5.86 14.01
C LEU A 139 -0.45 -4.79 13.65
N GLY A 140 -0.48 -3.62 14.28
CA GLY A 140 0.59 -2.60 14.19
C GLY A 140 0.62 -1.77 12.89
N SER A 141 0.36 -0.47 13.06
CA SER A 141 0.32 0.63 12.06
C SER A 141 -0.80 0.57 11.02
N LEU A 142 -1.57 1.66 10.97
CA LEU A 142 -2.75 1.89 10.16
C LEU A 142 -2.37 2.43 8.78
N GLN A 143 -2.34 1.56 7.79
CA GLN A 143 -2.92 1.85 6.49
C GLN A 143 -4.10 0.88 6.30
N ALA A 144 -5.16 1.28 5.60
CA ALA A 144 -6.37 0.44 5.44
C ALA A 144 -6.03 -0.95 4.88
N GLU A 145 -5.00 -1.00 4.05
CA GLU A 145 -4.36 -2.15 3.44
C GLU A 145 -3.74 -3.10 4.48
N GLN A 146 -3.15 -2.58 5.56
CA GLN A 146 -2.55 -3.39 6.64
C GLN A 146 -3.63 -4.03 7.52
N VAL A 147 -4.73 -3.30 7.77
CA VAL A 147 -5.89 -3.83 8.52
C VAL A 147 -6.63 -4.87 7.69
N ALA A 148 -6.85 -4.60 6.40
CA ALA A 148 -7.45 -5.55 5.46
C ALA A 148 -6.59 -6.82 5.34
N SER A 149 -5.27 -6.66 5.26
CA SER A 149 -4.31 -7.78 5.24
C SER A 149 -4.45 -8.64 6.49
N GLY A 150 -4.40 -8.08 7.70
CA GLY A 150 -4.48 -8.90 8.92
C GLY A 150 -5.83 -9.60 9.15
N ILE A 151 -6.93 -9.00 8.70
CA ILE A 151 -8.24 -9.66 8.66
C ILE A 151 -8.21 -10.87 7.72
N ILE A 152 -7.59 -10.72 6.54
CA ILE A 152 -7.37 -11.80 5.58
C ILE A 152 -6.53 -12.92 6.22
N LYS A 153 -5.42 -12.62 6.92
CA LYS A 153 -4.62 -13.67 7.59
C LYS A 153 -5.44 -14.48 8.54
N SER A 154 -6.14 -13.78 9.42
CA SER A 154 -6.77 -14.39 10.57
C SER A 154 -7.81 -15.38 10.08
N LYS A 155 -8.52 -15.02 9.01
CA LYS A 155 -9.44 -15.89 8.32
C LYS A 155 -8.75 -17.06 7.61
N MET A 156 -7.68 -16.82 6.84
CA MET A 156 -6.91 -17.90 6.17
C MET A 156 -6.37 -18.93 7.17
N ALA A 157 -5.84 -18.46 8.30
CA ALA A 157 -5.33 -19.32 9.37
C ALA A 157 -6.44 -20.10 10.08
N THR A 158 -7.58 -19.45 10.37
CA THR A 158 -8.73 -20.09 11.03
C THR A 158 -9.37 -21.15 10.13
N GLU A 159 -9.39 -20.92 8.82
CA GLU A 159 -10.01 -21.81 7.83
C GLU A 159 -9.01 -22.81 7.22
N SER A 160 -7.75 -22.83 7.66
CA SER A 160 -6.68 -23.73 7.16
C SER A 160 -6.50 -23.68 5.64
N LEU A 161 -6.58 -22.48 5.08
CA LEU A 161 -6.56 -22.24 3.64
C LEU A 161 -5.11 -22.19 3.11
N VAL A 162 -4.85 -22.92 2.02
CA VAL A 162 -3.55 -23.06 1.33
C VAL A 162 -3.50 -22.26 0.02
N ASP A 163 -2.31 -22.07 -0.57
CA ASP A 163 -2.12 -21.28 -1.80
C ASP A 163 -3.10 -21.67 -2.92
N GLY A 164 -3.70 -20.67 -3.58
CA GLY A 164 -4.70 -20.85 -4.63
C GLY A 164 -6.14 -21.13 -4.14
N SER A 165 -6.38 -21.24 -2.83
CA SER A 165 -7.73 -21.41 -2.29
C SER A 165 -8.52 -20.09 -2.19
N THR A 166 -9.80 -20.14 -2.55
CA THR A 166 -10.73 -19.00 -2.51
C THR A 166 -11.40 -18.92 -1.13
N PHE A 167 -11.47 -17.73 -0.54
CA PHE A 167 -12.18 -17.52 0.73
C PHE A 167 -13.04 -16.25 0.73
N CYS A 168 -14.12 -16.27 1.51
CA CYS A 168 -15.18 -15.23 1.48
C CYS A 168 -15.09 -14.29 2.69
N LEU A 169 -14.70 -13.04 2.48
CA LEU A 169 -14.76 -12.00 3.49
C LEU A 169 -16.19 -11.46 3.60
N SER A 170 -16.77 -11.53 4.80
CA SER A 170 -18.07 -10.91 5.09
C SER A 170 -17.94 -9.39 5.04
N THR A 171 -18.64 -8.76 4.10
CA THR A 171 -18.82 -7.31 4.06
C THR A 171 -20.24 -6.95 4.51
N ARG A 172 -20.55 -5.67 4.74
CA ARG A 172 -21.95 -5.22 4.96
C ARG A 172 -22.87 -5.45 3.74
N GLY A 173 -22.33 -5.95 2.62
CA GLY A 173 -23.05 -6.36 1.42
C GLY A 173 -22.65 -7.77 0.97
N ASN A 174 -22.51 -8.00 -0.34
CA ASN A 174 -22.12 -9.30 -0.87
C ASN A 174 -20.73 -9.72 -0.34
N PRO A 175 -20.55 -11.00 0.06
CA PRO A 175 -19.25 -11.50 0.51
C PRO A 175 -18.18 -11.32 -0.58
N LEU A 176 -17.02 -10.77 -0.21
CA LEU A 176 -15.90 -10.57 -1.12
C LEU A 176 -15.08 -11.88 -1.21
N LYS A 177 -15.02 -12.50 -2.39
CA LYS A 177 -14.17 -13.67 -2.64
C LYS A 177 -12.74 -13.21 -2.94
N VAL A 178 -11.77 -13.72 -2.19
CA VAL A 178 -10.34 -13.42 -2.36
C VAL A 178 -9.60 -14.70 -2.74
N THR A 179 -8.80 -14.64 -3.81
CA THR A 179 -7.91 -15.72 -4.26
C THR A 179 -6.48 -15.14 -4.34
N VAL A 180 -5.51 -15.77 -3.69
CA VAL A 180 -4.11 -15.28 -3.62
C VAL A 180 -3.20 -16.17 -4.46
N ALA A 181 -2.41 -15.56 -5.35
CA ALA A 181 -1.29 -16.20 -6.04
C ALA A 181 -0.09 -15.24 -6.09
N ILE A 182 1.10 -15.75 -5.76
CA ILE A 182 2.37 -15.03 -5.86
C ILE A 182 3.35 -15.90 -6.64
N VAL A 183 3.99 -15.33 -7.65
CA VAL A 183 4.98 -15.99 -8.50
C VAL A 183 6.15 -15.03 -8.70
N GLU A 184 7.38 -15.48 -8.47
CA GLU A 184 8.56 -14.62 -8.49
C GLU A 184 9.64 -15.12 -9.44
N ASP A 185 10.49 -14.19 -9.91
CA ASP A 185 11.57 -14.41 -10.87
C ASP A 185 11.09 -14.99 -12.22
N ILE A 186 9.78 -15.02 -12.46
CA ILE A 186 9.21 -15.43 -13.75
C ILE A 186 9.01 -14.19 -14.64
N PRO A 187 9.46 -14.23 -15.91
CA PRO A 187 9.21 -13.13 -16.85
C PRO A 187 7.72 -12.85 -16.99
N GLU A 188 7.34 -11.60 -16.78
CA GLU A 188 5.99 -11.14 -17.09
C GLU A 188 5.76 -11.21 -18.60
N SER A 189 5.05 -12.26 -19.01
CA SER A 189 4.77 -12.59 -20.40
C SER A 189 3.34 -13.13 -20.51
N ASN A 190 2.75 -13.03 -21.70
CA ASN A 190 1.41 -13.56 -21.97
C ASN A 190 1.31 -15.06 -21.58
N TYR A 191 2.33 -15.85 -21.92
CA TYR A 191 2.39 -17.28 -21.59
C TYR A 191 2.35 -17.53 -20.07
N ASN A 192 3.23 -16.87 -19.31
CA ASN A 192 3.31 -17.09 -17.86
C ASN A 192 2.06 -16.58 -17.14
N LEU A 193 1.55 -15.41 -17.54
CA LEU A 193 0.31 -14.86 -16.96
C LEU A 193 -0.88 -15.75 -17.26
N ARG A 194 -0.94 -16.37 -18.45
CA ARG A 194 -2.01 -17.32 -18.79
C ARG A 194 -2.03 -18.50 -17.83
N LEU A 195 -0.88 -19.12 -17.58
CA LEU A 195 -0.78 -20.24 -16.63
C LEU A 195 -1.26 -19.87 -15.23
N VAL A 196 -0.97 -18.65 -14.78
CA VAL A 196 -1.44 -18.15 -13.48
C VAL A 196 -2.95 -17.93 -13.50
N ILE A 197 -3.48 -17.19 -14.48
CA ILE A 197 -4.90 -16.82 -14.55
C ILE A 197 -5.80 -18.05 -14.75
N GLU A 198 -5.39 -19.01 -15.57
CA GLU A 198 -6.11 -20.27 -15.77
C GLU A 198 -6.23 -21.05 -14.46
N LYS A 199 -5.15 -21.11 -13.67
CA LYS A 199 -5.18 -21.77 -12.34
C LYS A 199 -6.06 -21.03 -11.33
N LEU A 200 -6.13 -19.70 -11.41
CA LEU A 200 -6.97 -18.89 -10.52
C LEU A 200 -8.46 -18.96 -10.87
N ASN A 201 -8.78 -19.40 -12.09
CA ASN A 201 -10.14 -19.53 -12.61
C ASN A 201 -11.02 -18.29 -12.36
N LEU A 202 -10.45 -17.10 -12.60
CA LEU A 202 -11.10 -15.83 -12.29
C LEU A 202 -12.39 -15.58 -13.09
N GLN A 203 -12.60 -16.30 -14.19
CA GLN A 203 -13.79 -16.13 -15.05
C GLN A 203 -15.10 -16.48 -14.35
N ASP A 204 -15.05 -17.25 -13.26
CA ASP A 204 -16.24 -17.67 -12.50
C ASP A 204 -16.66 -16.65 -11.42
N VAL A 205 -15.97 -15.52 -11.33
CA VAL A 205 -16.25 -14.46 -10.35
C VAL A 205 -16.29 -13.09 -11.02
N SER A 206 -17.03 -12.16 -10.42
CA SER A 206 -16.95 -10.75 -10.82
C SER A 206 -15.71 -10.13 -10.19
N PHE A 207 -14.86 -9.51 -11.00
CA PHE A 207 -13.63 -8.88 -10.57
C PHE A 207 -13.38 -7.57 -11.32
N TYR A 208 -12.54 -6.73 -10.72
CA TYR A 208 -11.92 -5.58 -11.37
C TYR A 208 -10.42 -5.81 -11.45
N VAL A 209 -9.79 -5.34 -12.51
CA VAL A 209 -8.33 -5.45 -12.69
C VAL A 209 -7.68 -4.09 -12.58
N ALA A 210 -6.52 -4.07 -11.92
CA ALA A 210 -5.58 -2.97 -11.92
C ALA A 210 -4.21 -3.58 -12.12
N PHE A 211 -3.45 -3.06 -13.08
CA PHE A 211 -2.13 -3.54 -13.42
C PHE A 211 -1.29 -2.38 -13.94
N ASP A 212 0.03 -2.53 -13.84
CA ASP A 212 0.94 -1.64 -14.55
C ASP A 212 0.73 -1.77 -16.06
N LEU A 213 1.33 -0.83 -16.81
CA LEU A 213 1.22 -0.83 -18.25
C LEU A 213 1.64 -2.20 -18.84
N LYS A 214 2.78 -2.72 -18.42
CA LYS A 214 3.44 -3.88 -19.03
C LYS A 214 2.62 -5.16 -18.89
N CYS A 215 2.12 -5.42 -17.68
CA CYS A 215 1.24 -6.52 -17.37
C CYS A 215 -0.06 -6.41 -18.16
N GLY A 216 -0.60 -5.20 -18.30
CA GLY A 216 -1.77 -4.94 -19.15
C GLY A 216 -1.56 -5.38 -20.59
N ASN A 217 -0.48 -4.97 -21.23
CA ASN A 217 -0.18 -5.40 -22.60
C ASN A 217 -0.04 -6.93 -22.69
N ALA A 218 0.65 -7.54 -21.72
CA ALA A 218 0.83 -8.98 -21.70
C ALA A 218 -0.51 -9.74 -21.55
N LEU A 219 -1.42 -9.28 -20.68
CA LEU A 219 -2.75 -9.88 -20.47
C LEU A 219 -3.64 -9.77 -21.71
N PHE A 220 -3.53 -8.68 -22.45
CA PHE A 220 -4.34 -8.42 -23.65
C PHE A 220 -3.63 -8.79 -24.95
N GLY A 221 -2.44 -9.40 -24.83
CA GLY A 221 -1.71 -9.96 -25.96
C GLY A 221 -1.03 -8.93 -26.87
N LEU A 222 -0.91 -7.68 -26.41
CA LEU A 222 -0.10 -6.67 -27.07
C LEU A 222 1.38 -6.93 -26.81
N SER A 223 2.23 -6.49 -27.74
CA SER A 223 3.67 -6.46 -27.54
C SER A 223 4.08 -5.35 -26.55
N GLY A 224 5.36 -5.33 -26.18
CA GLY A 224 5.88 -4.39 -25.18
C GLY A 224 5.64 -2.92 -25.51
N HIS A 225 5.63 -2.07 -24.47
CA HIS A 225 5.29 -0.64 -24.52
C HIS A 225 6.14 0.23 -25.44
N SER A 226 7.32 -0.22 -25.84
CA SER A 226 8.15 0.48 -26.82
C SER A 226 7.64 0.36 -28.27
N GLY A 227 6.60 -0.43 -28.51
CA GLY A 227 6.02 -0.60 -29.83
C GLY A 227 5.22 0.61 -30.32
N LYS A 228 5.28 0.91 -31.63
CA LYS A 228 4.63 2.09 -32.22
C LYS A 228 3.13 2.22 -31.96
N LYS A 229 2.42 1.09 -31.83
CA LYS A 229 0.97 1.02 -31.55
C LYS A 229 0.68 0.24 -30.26
N ALA A 230 1.57 0.29 -29.29
CA ALA A 230 1.49 -0.50 -28.06
C ALA A 230 0.52 0.04 -27.00
N CYS A 231 -0.23 1.11 -27.28
CA CYS A 231 -1.26 1.60 -26.36
C CYS A 231 -2.37 0.57 -26.17
N LEU A 232 -2.68 0.24 -24.91
CA LEU A 232 -3.73 -0.71 -24.56
C LEU A 232 -5.15 -0.17 -24.82
N TRP A 233 -5.34 1.15 -24.78
CA TRP A 233 -6.66 1.76 -24.90
C TRP A 233 -7.01 2.22 -26.32
N CYS A 234 -6.02 2.38 -27.21
CA CYS A 234 -6.26 2.82 -28.58
C CYS A 234 -5.27 2.23 -29.58
N GLU A 235 -5.63 2.27 -30.85
CA GLU A 235 -4.83 1.78 -32.00
C GLU A 235 -3.94 2.89 -32.60
N GLY A 236 -3.85 4.02 -31.89
CA GLY A 236 -3.09 5.19 -32.31
C GLY A 236 -1.58 4.98 -32.22
N ILE A 237 -0.87 5.81 -32.98
CA ILE A 237 0.57 6.04 -32.80
C ILE A 237 0.78 7.23 -31.85
N SER A 238 1.99 7.34 -31.30
CA SER A 238 2.38 8.43 -30.39
C SER A 238 2.43 9.79 -31.10
N THR A 239 1.25 10.36 -31.36
CA THR A 239 1.03 11.66 -32.00
C THR A 239 -0.01 12.45 -31.19
N LEU A 240 -0.19 13.72 -31.55
CA LEU A 240 -1.21 14.58 -30.92
C LEU A 240 -2.65 14.17 -31.26
N ASN A 241 -2.83 13.31 -32.27
CA ASN A 241 -4.14 12.86 -32.70
C ASN A 241 -4.58 11.62 -31.93
N LEU A 242 -5.85 11.62 -31.49
CA LEU A 242 -6.45 10.46 -30.85
C LEU A 242 -6.56 9.29 -31.83
N GLY A 243 -6.13 8.11 -31.38
CA GLY A 243 -6.37 6.87 -32.11
C GLY A 243 -7.77 6.31 -31.85
N THR A 244 -8.23 5.44 -32.75
CA THR A 244 -9.45 4.64 -32.54
C THR A 244 -9.33 3.84 -31.25
N LYS A 245 -10.37 3.89 -30.41
CA LYS A 245 -10.40 3.16 -29.14
C LYS A 245 -10.42 1.65 -29.41
N ARG A 246 -9.69 0.89 -28.59
CA ARG A 246 -9.67 -0.57 -28.67
C ARG A 246 -10.91 -1.16 -28.01
N THR A 247 -11.42 -2.21 -28.63
CA THR A 247 -12.42 -3.10 -28.04
C THR A 247 -11.84 -4.49 -27.82
N LEU A 248 -12.52 -5.33 -27.04
CA LEU A 248 -12.16 -6.74 -26.92
C LEU A 248 -12.08 -7.42 -28.31
N GLY A 249 -13.06 -7.12 -29.17
CA GLY A 249 -13.14 -7.65 -30.53
C GLY A 249 -12.04 -7.12 -31.45
N SER A 250 -11.61 -5.86 -31.30
CA SER A 250 -10.52 -5.33 -32.14
C SER A 250 -9.19 -6.01 -31.82
N ILE A 251 -8.93 -6.32 -30.55
CA ILE A 251 -7.75 -7.10 -30.13
C ILE A 251 -7.78 -8.51 -30.74
N ASP A 252 -8.91 -9.21 -30.62
CA ASP A 252 -9.08 -10.56 -31.17
C ASP A 252 -8.93 -10.56 -32.70
N TYR A 253 -9.52 -9.57 -33.37
CA TYR A 253 -9.40 -9.39 -34.82
C TYR A 253 -7.93 -9.23 -35.26
N TRP A 254 -7.18 -8.34 -34.62
CA TRP A 254 -5.79 -8.08 -35.00
C TRP A 254 -4.87 -9.26 -34.71
N TYR A 255 -5.10 -9.98 -33.62
CA TYR A 255 -4.38 -11.21 -33.33
C TYR A 255 -4.68 -12.31 -34.36
N ASN A 256 -5.94 -12.49 -34.76
CA ASN A 256 -6.30 -13.46 -35.80
C ASN A 256 -5.64 -13.09 -37.14
N LYS A 257 -5.61 -11.80 -37.50
CA LYS A 257 -4.88 -11.33 -38.69
C LYS A 257 -3.38 -11.60 -38.61
N TYR A 258 -2.77 -11.44 -37.43
CA TYR A 258 -1.37 -11.75 -37.21
C TYR A 258 -1.07 -13.24 -37.45
N LEU A 259 -1.94 -14.13 -36.95
CA LEU A 259 -1.85 -15.58 -37.16
C LEU A 259 -2.07 -15.99 -38.62
N GLU A 260 -3.14 -15.49 -39.25
CA GLU A 260 -3.50 -15.80 -40.65
C GLU A 260 -2.36 -15.47 -41.62
N ASN A 261 -1.62 -14.40 -41.35
CA ASN A 261 -0.50 -13.95 -42.18
C ASN A 261 0.83 -14.65 -41.84
N ASN A 262 0.86 -15.62 -40.91
CA ASN A 262 2.10 -16.23 -40.39
C ASN A 262 3.18 -15.19 -40.04
N SER A 263 2.75 -14.09 -39.43
CA SER A 263 3.60 -12.93 -39.22
C SER A 263 4.64 -13.15 -38.13
N VAL A 264 5.73 -12.38 -38.21
CA VAL A 264 6.83 -12.42 -37.25
C VAL A 264 6.78 -11.20 -36.33
N LYS A 265 7.46 -11.27 -35.18
CA LYS A 265 7.41 -10.18 -34.18
C LYS A 265 7.85 -8.82 -34.73
N SER A 266 8.73 -8.79 -35.72
CA SER A 266 9.18 -7.54 -36.37
C SER A 266 8.08 -6.82 -37.15
N SER A 267 7.06 -7.53 -37.66
CA SER A 267 5.91 -6.93 -38.36
C SER A 267 4.75 -6.57 -37.43
N MET A 268 4.91 -6.71 -36.10
CA MET A 268 3.83 -6.51 -35.13
C MET A 268 3.08 -5.17 -35.26
N GLN A 269 3.74 -4.11 -35.73
CA GLN A 269 3.12 -2.78 -35.91
C GLN A 269 1.98 -2.78 -36.95
N GLU A 270 2.01 -3.70 -37.91
CA GLU A 270 1.00 -3.86 -38.97
C GLU A 270 -0.31 -4.45 -38.42
N PHE A 271 -0.21 -5.14 -37.27
CA PHE A 271 -1.31 -5.82 -36.58
C PHE A 271 -1.63 -5.13 -35.26
N MET A 272 -1.48 -3.80 -35.23
CA MET A 272 -1.71 -2.98 -34.04
C MET A 272 -1.02 -3.53 -32.79
N ASN A 273 0.16 -4.13 -32.95
CA ASN A 273 0.94 -4.76 -31.88
C ASN A 273 0.26 -5.95 -31.17
N CYS A 274 -0.88 -6.46 -31.64
CA CYS A 274 -1.54 -7.65 -31.11
C CYS A 274 -0.87 -8.91 -31.65
N ILE A 275 -0.05 -9.57 -30.82
CA ILE A 275 0.78 -10.72 -31.22
C ILE A 275 0.48 -11.99 -30.43
N ASN A 276 -0.35 -11.90 -29.39
CA ASN A 276 -0.84 -13.03 -28.61
C ASN A 276 -2.36 -12.89 -28.38
N PRO A 277 -3.05 -13.98 -27.98
CA PRO A 277 -4.45 -13.87 -27.59
C PRO A 277 -4.58 -13.17 -26.24
N ARG A 278 -5.67 -12.42 -26.04
CA ARG A 278 -6.05 -11.92 -24.72
C ARG A 278 -6.41 -13.08 -23.78
N ILE A 279 -6.20 -12.87 -22.49
CA ILE A 279 -6.35 -13.88 -21.44
C ILE A 279 -7.63 -13.64 -20.62
N LEU A 280 -8.04 -12.38 -20.49
CA LEU A 280 -9.18 -11.98 -19.67
C LEU A 280 -10.41 -11.63 -20.51
N TYR A 281 -11.57 -11.71 -19.85
CA TYR A 281 -12.87 -11.30 -20.39
C TYR A 281 -13.31 -12.06 -21.64
N ILE A 282 -12.86 -13.31 -21.82
CA ILE A 282 -13.02 -14.09 -23.07
C ILE A 282 -14.48 -14.11 -23.54
N ASN A 283 -15.42 -14.20 -22.59
CA ASN A 283 -16.85 -14.32 -22.84
C ASN A 283 -17.64 -13.00 -22.84
N LEU A 284 -16.98 -11.84 -22.70
CA LEU A 284 -17.67 -10.53 -22.76
C LEU A 284 -17.94 -10.08 -24.20
N ASP A 285 -18.87 -9.14 -24.36
CA ASP A 285 -19.25 -8.56 -25.66
C ASP A 285 -18.00 -8.00 -26.38
N PRO A 286 -17.69 -8.46 -27.61
CA PRO A 286 -16.58 -7.95 -28.41
C PRO A 286 -16.59 -6.43 -28.63
N ASN A 287 -17.74 -5.77 -28.56
CA ASN A 287 -17.83 -4.31 -28.71
C ASN A 287 -17.46 -3.54 -27.44
N THR A 288 -17.24 -4.22 -26.32
CA THR A 288 -16.85 -3.59 -25.05
C THR A 288 -15.51 -2.89 -25.20
N LEU A 289 -15.47 -1.61 -24.83
CA LEU A 289 -14.26 -0.79 -24.87
C LEU A 289 -13.31 -1.19 -23.74
N ILE A 290 -12.01 -1.25 -24.04
CA ILE A 290 -10.99 -1.61 -23.05
C ILE A 290 -10.97 -0.61 -21.88
N GLU A 291 -11.17 0.67 -22.15
CA GLU A 291 -11.21 1.73 -21.12
C GLU A 291 -12.35 1.59 -20.12
N GLN A 292 -13.43 0.85 -20.45
CA GLN A 292 -14.53 0.59 -19.53
C GLN A 292 -14.19 -0.53 -18.53
N LEU A 293 -13.26 -1.40 -18.89
CA LEU A 293 -12.86 -2.56 -18.09
C LEU A 293 -11.58 -2.30 -17.30
N ILE A 294 -10.72 -1.43 -17.83
CA ILE A 294 -9.34 -1.28 -17.39
C ILE A 294 -9.05 0.20 -17.18
N PRO A 295 -9.08 0.65 -15.92
CA PRO A 295 -8.71 2.02 -15.61
C PRO A 295 -7.21 2.23 -15.92
N PRO A 296 -6.84 3.40 -16.45
CA PRO A 296 -5.44 3.76 -16.62
C PRO A 296 -4.66 3.74 -15.28
N PRO A 297 -3.42 3.21 -15.26
CA PRO A 297 -2.63 3.07 -14.04
C PRO A 297 -2.12 4.43 -13.56
N GLU A 298 -2.72 4.95 -12.48
CA GLU A 298 -2.39 6.27 -11.92
C GLU A 298 -0.92 6.48 -11.67
N LEU A 299 -0.31 5.55 -10.92
CA LEU A 299 1.02 5.72 -10.39
C LEU A 299 2.02 5.71 -11.55
N HIS A 300 1.88 4.78 -12.50
CA HIS A 300 2.74 4.73 -13.68
C HIS A 300 2.53 5.90 -14.63
N LEU A 301 1.30 6.41 -14.78
CA LEU A 301 1.05 7.64 -15.54
C LEU A 301 1.68 8.86 -14.87
N LEU A 302 1.51 9.02 -13.56
CA LEU A 302 2.12 10.09 -12.77
C LEU A 302 3.64 10.07 -12.87
N ILE A 303 4.25 8.90 -12.61
CA ILE A 303 5.70 8.72 -12.68
C ILE A 303 6.21 9.02 -14.08
N GLY A 304 5.56 8.47 -15.11
CA GLY A 304 5.94 8.66 -16.51
C GLY A 304 5.85 10.12 -16.94
N PHE A 305 4.75 10.80 -16.62
CA PHE A 305 4.50 12.19 -17.01
C PHE A 305 5.45 13.16 -16.31
N VAL A 306 5.58 13.06 -14.98
CA VAL A 306 6.48 13.91 -14.20
C VAL A 306 7.93 13.65 -14.60
N SER A 307 8.32 12.40 -14.85
CA SER A 307 9.67 12.08 -15.31
C SER A 307 9.97 12.65 -16.69
N LEU A 308 9.02 12.60 -17.63
CA LEU A 308 9.20 13.17 -18.97
C LEU A 308 9.47 14.68 -18.90
N LEU A 309 8.60 15.43 -18.22
CA LEU A 309 8.71 16.89 -18.15
C LEU A 309 9.87 17.33 -17.25
N GLY A 310 10.09 16.65 -16.13
CA GLY A 310 11.20 16.95 -15.23
C GLY A 310 12.56 16.66 -15.85
N ASN A 311 12.70 15.58 -16.64
CA ASN A 311 13.95 15.33 -17.36
C ASN A 311 14.19 16.38 -18.45
N PHE A 312 13.14 16.82 -19.14
CA PHE A 312 13.26 17.95 -20.07
C PHE A 312 13.74 19.21 -19.34
N LEU A 313 13.18 19.52 -18.16
CA LEU A 313 13.66 20.64 -17.32
C LEU A 313 15.12 20.49 -16.92
N LEU A 314 15.58 19.30 -16.54
CA LEU A 314 17.00 19.04 -16.24
C LEU A 314 17.89 19.30 -17.46
N ASP A 315 17.45 18.90 -18.65
CA ASP A 315 18.23 19.03 -19.88
C ASP A 315 18.31 20.50 -20.36
N VAL A 316 17.28 21.33 -20.09
CA VAL A 316 17.22 22.73 -20.56
C VAL A 316 17.51 23.78 -19.50
N TRP A 317 17.35 23.47 -18.21
CA TRP A 317 17.55 24.40 -17.10
C TRP A 317 18.35 23.76 -15.95
N PRO A 318 19.67 24.05 -15.86
CA PRO A 318 20.53 23.51 -14.80
C PRO A 318 20.06 23.85 -13.37
N GLY A 319 19.38 25.00 -13.18
CA GLY A 319 18.87 25.41 -11.87
C GLY A 319 17.75 24.51 -11.33
N PHE A 320 17.18 23.65 -12.18
CA PHE A 320 16.17 22.69 -11.74
C PHE A 320 16.76 21.63 -10.80
N ASP A 321 18.01 21.20 -10.99
CA ASP A 321 18.66 20.22 -10.12
C ASP A 321 18.86 20.78 -8.69
N ASP A 322 19.30 22.03 -8.58
CA ASP A 322 19.43 22.70 -7.29
C ASP A 322 18.07 22.96 -6.64
N TRP A 323 17.05 23.26 -7.43
CA TRP A 323 15.69 23.35 -6.95
C TRP A 323 15.21 22.01 -6.37
N LEU A 324 15.43 20.88 -7.07
CA LEU A 324 15.06 19.55 -6.58
C LEU A 324 15.75 19.21 -5.25
N LYS A 325 17.04 19.51 -5.13
CA LYS A 325 17.80 19.35 -3.88
C LYS A 325 17.20 20.19 -2.74
N SER A 326 16.84 21.44 -3.03
CA SER A 326 16.21 22.34 -2.04
C SER A 326 14.89 21.80 -1.48
N LYS A 327 14.18 20.97 -2.27
CA LYS A 327 12.91 20.32 -1.89
C LYS A 327 13.08 18.90 -1.35
N ASN A 328 14.31 18.43 -1.15
CA ASN A 328 14.61 17.05 -0.77
C ASN A 328 13.93 16.03 -1.71
N VAL A 329 14.00 16.31 -3.01
CA VAL A 329 13.55 15.42 -4.08
C VAL A 329 14.78 14.69 -4.64
N ILE A 330 14.71 13.37 -4.69
CA ILE A 330 15.82 12.51 -5.12
C ILE A 330 15.41 11.80 -6.40
N GLN A 331 16.28 11.82 -7.41
CA GLN A 331 16.09 11.07 -8.63
C GLN A 331 16.43 9.58 -8.39
N GLN A 332 15.47 8.68 -8.65
CA GLN A 332 15.60 7.24 -8.38
C GLN A 332 15.18 6.35 -9.56
N GLY A 333 14.93 6.94 -10.73
CA GLY A 333 14.47 6.21 -11.92
C GLY A 333 15.47 5.19 -12.48
N TYR A 334 15.01 4.37 -13.43
CA TYR A 334 15.84 3.42 -14.18
C TYR A 334 16.98 4.19 -14.87
N GLN A 335 18.23 3.75 -14.70
CA GLN A 335 19.45 4.46 -15.14
C GLN A 335 19.68 5.85 -14.49
N GLY A 336 19.03 6.14 -13.37
CA GLY A 336 19.20 7.40 -12.63
C GLY A 336 18.43 8.59 -13.21
N ARG A 337 17.56 8.38 -14.21
CA ARG A 337 16.67 9.42 -14.76
C ARG A 337 15.21 9.11 -14.44
N GLY A 338 14.57 9.95 -13.63
CA GLY A 338 13.16 9.88 -13.25
C GLY A 338 12.89 9.82 -11.74
N TRP A 339 11.62 9.88 -11.36
CA TRP A 339 11.17 9.97 -9.97
C TRP A 339 10.13 8.90 -9.64
N ASP A 340 10.18 8.36 -8.42
CA ASP A 340 9.12 7.51 -7.90
C ASP A 340 7.86 8.32 -7.54
N GLY A 341 6.77 7.65 -7.18
CA GLY A 341 5.51 8.33 -6.86
C GLY A 341 5.62 9.38 -5.75
N ASN A 342 6.43 9.12 -4.72
CA ASN A 342 6.61 10.07 -3.61
C ASN A 342 7.35 11.33 -4.05
N ASN A 343 8.44 11.16 -4.81
CA ASN A 343 9.21 12.27 -5.34
C ASN A 343 8.44 13.04 -6.40
N SER A 344 7.67 12.36 -7.26
CA SER A 344 6.76 13.01 -8.21
C SER A 344 5.71 13.85 -7.50
N ASN A 345 5.09 13.35 -6.43
CA ASN A 345 4.13 14.13 -5.65
C ASN A 345 4.77 15.35 -5.00
N LYS A 346 5.97 15.24 -4.43
CA LYS A 346 6.69 16.39 -3.88
C LYS A 346 6.95 17.48 -4.92
N ILE A 347 7.28 17.11 -6.16
CA ILE A 347 7.44 18.07 -7.26
C ILE A 347 6.11 18.78 -7.50
N LEU A 348 5.01 18.03 -7.63
CA LEU A 348 3.67 18.58 -7.88
C LEU A 348 3.14 19.44 -6.73
N GLU A 349 3.49 19.14 -5.48
CA GLU A 349 3.14 19.94 -4.30
C GLU A 349 3.89 21.28 -4.24
N ASN A 350 5.03 21.39 -4.93
CA ASN A 350 5.88 22.58 -4.91
C ASN A 350 5.85 23.39 -6.22
N LEU A 351 4.84 23.18 -7.08
CA LEU A 351 4.77 23.87 -8.38
C LEU A 351 4.77 25.39 -8.28
N ASP A 352 4.13 25.99 -7.26
CA ASP A 352 4.14 27.45 -7.08
C ASP A 352 5.57 27.99 -6.83
N SER A 353 6.38 27.22 -6.10
CA SER A 353 7.79 27.56 -5.86
C SER A 353 8.63 27.35 -7.13
N LEU A 354 8.32 26.33 -7.93
CA LEU A 354 8.98 26.08 -9.21
C LEU A 354 8.68 27.20 -10.22
N GLU A 355 7.40 27.60 -10.29
CA GLU A 355 6.89 28.68 -11.11
C GLU A 355 7.65 29.98 -10.87
N THR A 356 7.76 30.37 -9.59
CA THR A 356 8.48 31.59 -9.19
C THR A 356 9.93 31.58 -9.69
N GLN A 357 10.64 30.47 -9.49
CA GLN A 357 12.05 30.33 -9.92
C GLN A 357 12.21 30.35 -11.43
N ILE A 358 11.27 29.73 -12.17
CA ILE A 358 11.26 29.73 -13.63
C ILE A 358 10.99 31.14 -14.18
N LEU A 359 10.05 31.89 -13.58
CA LEU A 359 9.75 33.26 -14.00
C LEU A 359 10.95 34.20 -13.81
N GLU A 360 11.80 33.96 -12.82
CA GLU A 360 13.02 34.73 -12.56
C GLU A 360 14.18 34.38 -13.51
N THR A 361 14.14 33.21 -14.18
CA THR A 361 15.27 32.70 -14.98
C THR A 361 14.93 32.45 -16.44
N PHE A 362 13.94 31.58 -16.72
CA PHE A 362 13.58 31.13 -18.07
C PHE A 362 12.06 31.12 -18.24
N THR A 363 11.46 32.29 -18.46
CA THR A 363 10.00 32.46 -18.59
C THR A 363 9.35 31.58 -19.66
N CYS A 364 10.08 31.17 -20.70
CA CYS A 364 9.57 30.26 -21.73
C CYS A 364 9.22 28.85 -21.22
N LEU A 365 9.80 28.43 -20.08
CA LEU A 365 9.54 27.12 -19.47
C LEU A 365 8.26 27.09 -18.61
N ILE A 366 7.57 28.22 -18.47
CA ILE A 366 6.32 28.31 -17.70
C ILE A 366 5.24 27.33 -18.19
N LEU A 367 5.23 27.06 -19.50
CA LEU A 367 4.30 26.10 -20.11
C LEU A 367 4.47 24.69 -19.54
N ILE A 368 5.67 24.31 -19.09
CA ILE A 368 5.91 23.01 -18.46
C ILE A 368 5.27 22.95 -17.08
N VAL A 369 5.37 24.03 -16.30
CA VAL A 369 4.70 24.13 -15.00
C VAL A 369 3.19 24.08 -15.18
N GLN A 370 2.67 24.77 -16.20
CA GLN A 370 1.25 24.69 -16.54
C GLN A 370 0.84 23.27 -16.92
N CYS A 371 1.61 22.56 -17.75
CA CYS A 371 1.35 21.16 -18.08
C CYS A 371 1.34 20.24 -16.85
N LEU A 372 2.26 20.44 -15.89
CA LEU A 372 2.30 19.70 -14.63
C LEU A 372 1.09 19.99 -13.75
N ARG A 373 0.66 21.26 -13.70
CA ARG A 373 -0.53 21.70 -12.96
C ARG A 373 -1.80 21.16 -13.60
N ASP A 374 -1.88 21.21 -14.92
CA ASP A 374 -2.99 20.69 -15.69
C ASP A 374 -3.07 19.18 -15.53
N PHE A 375 -1.98 18.40 -15.56
CA PHE A 375 -2.06 16.96 -15.32
C PHE A 375 -2.75 16.59 -13.98
N ARG A 376 -2.65 17.45 -12.96
CA ARG A 376 -3.29 17.24 -11.65
C ARG A 376 -4.83 17.38 -11.68
N ASN A 377 -5.41 18.14 -12.61
CA ASN A 377 -6.82 18.56 -12.56
C ASN A 377 -7.82 17.63 -13.30
N PRO A 378 -7.62 17.20 -14.56
CA PRO A 378 -8.58 16.48 -15.39
C PRO A 378 -9.01 15.13 -14.84
N TYR A 379 -8.15 14.46 -14.07
CA TYR A 379 -8.46 13.10 -13.66
C TYR A 379 -9.58 13.07 -12.59
N VAL A 380 -9.55 14.01 -11.64
CA VAL A 380 -10.59 14.15 -10.62
C VAL A 380 -11.90 14.63 -11.23
N GLU A 381 -11.82 15.53 -12.23
CA GLU A 381 -12.98 16.12 -12.90
C GLU A 381 -13.71 15.15 -13.85
N HIS A 382 -12.98 14.31 -14.62
CA HIS A 382 -13.60 13.46 -15.65
C HIS A 382 -14.25 12.17 -15.12
N HIS A 383 -13.75 11.63 -13.99
CA HIS A 383 -14.24 10.35 -13.44
C HIS A 383 -15.06 10.50 -12.15
N ASN A 384 -15.22 11.73 -11.65
CA ASN A 384 -15.96 12.07 -10.42
C ASN A 384 -15.51 11.23 -9.20
N LYS A 385 -14.30 10.68 -9.28
CA LYS A 385 -13.64 9.77 -8.33
C LYS A 385 -12.13 9.91 -8.51
N GLY A 386 -11.38 9.92 -7.39
CA GLY A 386 -9.92 9.84 -7.44
C GLY A 386 -9.45 8.45 -7.90
N LEU A 387 -8.30 8.42 -8.56
CA LEU A 387 -7.63 7.21 -9.05
C LEU A 387 -7.25 6.20 -7.97
N GLY A 388 -7.10 6.65 -6.73
CA GLY A 388 -6.66 5.82 -5.60
C GLY A 388 -7.48 4.53 -5.40
N ASN A 389 -8.75 4.49 -5.84
CA ASN A 389 -9.60 3.30 -5.75
C ASN A 389 -9.23 2.16 -6.71
N PHE A 390 -8.43 2.46 -7.75
CA PHE A 390 -7.95 1.50 -8.75
C PHE A 390 -6.41 1.49 -8.81
N ALA A 391 -5.76 2.05 -7.80
CA ALA A 391 -4.33 2.26 -7.81
C ALA A 391 -3.58 0.94 -7.59
N GLU A 392 -2.65 0.67 -8.50
CA GLU A 392 -1.61 -0.37 -8.40
C GLU A 392 -0.69 -0.24 -7.16
N GLN A 393 -0.79 0.87 -6.42
CA GLN A 393 -0.01 1.14 -5.21
C GLN A 393 -0.11 0.01 -4.16
N CYS A 394 -1.27 -0.65 -4.05
CA CYS A 394 -1.43 -1.81 -3.18
C CYS A 394 -0.52 -2.97 -3.60
N GLY A 395 -0.47 -3.27 -4.90
CA GLY A 395 0.41 -4.28 -5.48
C GLY A 395 1.89 -3.94 -5.26
N GLU A 396 2.29 -2.73 -5.62
CA GLU A 396 3.67 -2.24 -5.43
C GLU A 396 4.13 -2.31 -3.96
N SER A 397 3.23 -1.95 -3.03
CA SER A 397 3.50 -2.04 -1.60
C SER A 397 3.70 -3.48 -1.13
N ILE A 398 2.95 -4.43 -1.69
CA ILE A 398 3.13 -5.86 -1.41
C ILE A 398 4.48 -6.33 -1.98
N HIS A 399 4.82 -5.97 -3.22
CA HIS A 399 6.11 -6.31 -3.84
C HIS A 399 7.30 -5.79 -3.02
N ALA A 400 7.28 -4.52 -2.63
CA ALA A 400 8.33 -3.91 -1.80
C ALA A 400 8.46 -4.61 -0.43
N LYS A 401 7.34 -5.05 0.15
CA LYS A 401 7.32 -5.80 1.41
C LYS A 401 7.78 -7.25 1.23
N PHE A 402 7.47 -7.88 0.11
CA PHE A 402 7.78 -9.28 -0.18
C PHE A 402 9.26 -9.48 -0.50
N LYS A 403 9.86 -8.55 -1.25
CA LYS A 403 11.25 -8.64 -1.72
C LYS A 403 12.28 -8.98 -0.63
N PRO A 404 12.28 -8.35 0.57
CA PRO A 404 13.15 -8.77 1.68
C PRO A 404 12.92 -10.21 2.16
N THR A 405 11.67 -10.68 2.08
CA THR A 405 11.34 -12.06 2.42
C THR A 405 11.90 -13.00 1.37
N TRP A 406 11.63 -12.75 0.08
CA TRP A 406 12.17 -13.56 -0.99
C TRP A 406 13.68 -13.67 -0.98
N THR A 407 14.40 -12.56 -0.78
CA THR A 407 15.86 -12.56 -0.77
C THR A 407 16.45 -13.60 0.19
N ARG A 408 15.73 -13.97 1.27
CA ARG A 408 16.15 -15.01 2.22
C ARG A 408 15.98 -16.44 1.69
N PHE A 409 15.02 -16.66 0.81
CA PHE A 409 14.68 -17.95 0.24
C PHE A 409 15.21 -18.13 -1.19
N LYS A 410 15.60 -17.04 -1.85
CA LYS A 410 15.93 -16.98 -3.27
C LYS A 410 16.91 -18.07 -3.70
N ARG A 411 16.54 -18.77 -4.76
CA ARG A 411 17.36 -19.72 -5.51
C ARG A 411 17.26 -19.40 -7.01
N GLN A 412 18.29 -19.77 -7.77
CA GLN A 412 18.25 -19.68 -9.22
C GLN A 412 17.07 -20.52 -9.76
N ILE A 413 16.48 -20.10 -10.87
CA ILE A 413 15.28 -20.74 -11.45
C ILE A 413 15.55 -22.21 -11.80
N GLU A 414 16.77 -22.51 -12.23
CA GLU A 414 17.19 -23.85 -12.64
C GLU A 414 17.44 -24.78 -11.44
N HIS A 415 17.43 -24.25 -10.22
CA HIS A 415 17.65 -25.02 -9.01
C HIS A 415 16.41 -25.87 -8.68
N SER A 416 16.60 -27.15 -8.39
CA SER A 416 15.52 -28.10 -8.08
C SER A 416 14.57 -27.63 -6.98
N GLU A 417 15.11 -27.00 -5.93
CA GLU A 417 14.33 -26.44 -4.83
C GLU A 417 13.69 -25.06 -5.11
N HIS A 418 13.83 -24.46 -6.30
CA HIS A 418 13.34 -23.10 -6.56
C HIS A 418 11.84 -22.95 -6.24
N GLY A 419 11.02 -23.90 -6.70
CA GLY A 419 9.59 -23.92 -6.44
C GLY A 419 9.26 -24.04 -4.94
N ASP A 420 9.91 -24.98 -4.23
CA ASP A 420 9.67 -25.21 -2.79
C ASP A 420 10.11 -24.01 -1.95
N ARG A 421 11.19 -23.34 -2.35
CA ARG A 421 11.70 -22.14 -1.68
C ARG A 421 10.81 -20.94 -1.93
N LEU A 422 10.27 -20.79 -3.15
CA LEU A 422 9.29 -19.76 -3.47
C LEU A 422 8.02 -19.95 -2.64
N LEU A 423 7.48 -21.17 -2.60
CA LEU A 423 6.35 -21.52 -1.76
C LEU A 423 6.64 -21.22 -0.27
N SER A 424 7.80 -21.62 0.22
CA SER A 424 8.23 -21.33 1.60
C SER A 424 8.34 -19.82 1.87
N ALA A 425 8.78 -19.03 0.89
CA ALA A 425 8.86 -17.58 1.00
C ALA A 425 7.49 -16.93 1.05
N VAL A 426 6.55 -17.39 0.21
CA VAL A 426 5.15 -16.94 0.20
C VAL A 426 4.48 -17.27 1.53
N VAL A 427 4.62 -18.50 2.02
CA VAL A 427 4.11 -18.93 3.32
C VAL A 427 4.75 -18.13 4.46
N ASP A 428 6.06 -17.91 4.46
CA ASP A 428 6.76 -17.14 5.50
C ASP A 428 6.40 -15.65 5.48
N PHE A 429 6.26 -15.05 4.29
CA PHE A 429 5.78 -13.69 4.12
C PHE A 429 4.36 -13.55 4.64
N GLY A 430 3.50 -14.51 4.27
CA GLY A 430 2.16 -14.65 4.76
C GLY A 430 2.11 -14.76 6.28
N ALA A 431 2.98 -15.59 6.85
CA ALA A 431 3.07 -15.86 8.29
C ALA A 431 3.67 -14.71 9.11
N LYS A 432 4.48 -13.81 8.54
CA LYS A 432 5.16 -12.73 9.28
C LYS A 432 4.55 -11.34 9.13
N ARG A 433 3.89 -11.04 8.01
CA ARG A 433 3.44 -9.66 7.70
C ARG A 433 1.95 -9.49 7.53
N ILE A 434 1.25 -10.60 7.45
CA ILE A 434 -0.19 -10.62 7.59
C ILE A 434 -0.54 -10.69 9.08
#